data_AF-A0A5R1YZ81-F1
#
_entry.id   AF-A0A5R1YZ81-F1
#
_cell.length_a   1.000
_cell.length_b   1.000
_cell.length_c   1.000
_cell.angle_alpha   90.00
_cell.angle_beta   90.00
_cell.angle_gamma   90.00
#
_symmetry.space_group_name_H-M   'P 1'
#
loop_
_entity.id
_entity.type
_entity.pdbx_description
1 polymer ?
#
loop_
_entity_poly.entity_id
_entity_poly.type
_entity_poly.pdbx_seq_one_letter_code
_entity_poly.pdbx_strand_id
1 'polypeptide(L)' 'LPPSTLIHSFVNWKSLVAIAVGVFVSWLGGRGITLMGNQPQLVAGLLVGTVLGVALFRGVPVGPLIAAGLVSLIVGKQ' A
#
# COMPACT_ATOMS: atom_id res chain seq x y z
N LEU A 1 22.79 9.91 -15.35
CA LEU A 1 21.48 10.38 -15.85
C LEU A 1 21.49 11.90 -15.86
N PRO A 2 21.16 12.58 -16.98
CA PRO A 2 21.18 14.03 -17.03
C PRO A 2 20.10 14.65 -16.11
N PRO A 3 20.45 15.65 -15.26
CA PRO A 3 19.52 16.28 -14.30
C PRO A 3 18.28 16.91 -14.94
N SER A 4 18.36 17.33 -16.20
CA SER A 4 17.25 17.92 -16.97
C SER A 4 16.07 16.95 -17.15
N THR A 5 16.32 15.65 -17.26
CA THR A 5 15.29 14.60 -17.40
C THR A 5 14.47 14.42 -16.12
N LEU A 6 15.10 14.64 -14.95
CA LEU A 6 14.43 14.55 -13.67
C LEU A 6 13.47 15.73 -13.50
N ILE A 7 13.91 16.94 -13.80
CA ILE A 7 13.10 18.16 -13.68
C ILE A 7 11.90 18.17 -14.65
N HIS A 8 12.08 17.71 -15.89
CA HIS A 8 10.96 17.53 -16.83
C HIS A 8 9.99 16.41 -16.41
N SER A 9 10.47 15.40 -15.68
CA SER A 9 9.60 14.38 -15.10
C SER A 9 8.76 14.97 -13.97
N PHE A 10 9.29 15.85 -13.12
CA PHE A 10 8.53 16.48 -12.04
C PHE A 10 7.39 17.40 -12.53
N VAL A 11 7.48 17.94 -13.76
CA VAL A 11 6.41 18.75 -14.40
C VAL A 11 5.45 17.88 -15.24
N ASN A 12 5.68 16.57 -15.33
CA ASN A 12 4.78 15.65 -16.00
C ASN A 12 3.59 15.30 -15.09
N TRP A 13 2.36 15.40 -15.60
CA TRP A 13 1.13 15.03 -14.87
C TRP A 13 1.24 13.65 -14.20
N LYS A 14 1.93 12.70 -14.85
CA LYS A 14 2.20 11.35 -14.33
C LYS A 14 2.97 11.37 -13.01
N SER A 15 3.96 12.23 -12.86
CA SER A 15 4.76 12.33 -11.62
C SER A 15 3.99 12.99 -10.50
N LEU A 16 3.16 13.98 -10.81
CA LEU A 16 2.31 14.63 -9.81
C LEU A 16 1.29 13.63 -9.24
N VAL A 17 0.68 12.81 -10.11
CA VAL A 17 -0.16 11.67 -9.70
C VAL A 17 0.64 10.66 -8.88
N ALA A 18 1.86 10.29 -9.30
CA ALA A 18 2.69 9.34 -8.56
C ALA A 18 3.03 9.85 -7.14
N ILE A 19 3.32 11.15 -6.98
CA ILE A 19 3.56 11.78 -5.68
C ILE A 19 2.28 11.75 -4.84
N ALA A 20 1.15 12.16 -5.39
CA ALA A 20 -0.14 12.15 -4.69
C ALA A 20 -0.51 10.75 -4.20
N VAL A 21 -0.35 9.73 -5.06
CA VAL A 21 -0.57 8.32 -4.71
C VAL A 21 0.43 7.87 -3.64
N GLY A 22 1.71 8.25 -3.76
CA GLY A 22 2.73 7.92 -2.76
C GLY A 22 2.39 8.45 -1.37
N VAL A 23 1.96 9.72 -1.28
CA VAL A 23 1.50 10.34 -0.02
C VAL A 23 0.28 9.59 0.53
N PHE A 24 -0.69 9.27 -0.33
CA PHE A 24 -1.89 8.55 0.06
C PHE A 24 -1.58 7.15 0.60
N VAL A 25 -0.73 6.38 -0.09
CA VAL A 25 -0.32 5.04 0.34
C VAL A 25 0.47 5.09 1.65
N SER A 26 1.33 6.10 1.85
CA SER A 26 2.08 6.27 3.10
C SER A 26 1.14 6.54 4.29
N TRP A 27 0.06 7.31 4.07
CA TRP A 27 -0.98 7.53 5.07
C TRP A 27 -1.77 6.24 5.38
N LEU A 28 -2.11 5.45 4.36
CA LEU A 28 -2.73 4.13 4.55
C LEU A 28 -1.83 3.19 5.36
N GLY A 29 -0.52 3.20 5.09
CA GLY A 29 0.46 2.45 5.86
C GLY A 29 0.38 2.79 7.35
N GLY A 30 0.35 4.09 7.69
CA GLY A 30 0.20 4.53 9.08
C GLY A 30 -1.04 3.95 9.78
N ARG A 31 -2.19 3.92 9.09
CA ARG A 31 -3.43 3.31 9.63
C ARG A 31 -3.34 1.78 9.69
N GLY A 32 -2.68 1.18 8.71
CA GLY A 32 -2.45 -0.27 8.65
C GLY A 32 -1.64 -0.78 9.83
N ILE A 33 -0.60 -0.05 10.25
CA ILE A 33 0.22 -0.42 11.43
C ILE A 33 -0.64 -0.46 12.70
N THR A 34 -1.52 0.52 12.89
CA THR A 34 -2.42 0.55 14.06
C THR A 34 -3.35 -0.66 14.09
N LEU A 35 -3.91 -1.06 12.95
CA LEU A 35 -4.73 -2.27 12.86
C LEU A 35 -3.95 -3.56 13.08
N MET A 36 -2.71 -3.62 12.61
CA MET A 36 -1.83 -4.75 12.86
C MET A 36 -1.53 -4.93 14.35
N GLY A 37 -1.34 -3.83 15.07
CA GLY A 37 -1.13 -3.83 16.51
C GLY A 37 -2.38 -4.20 17.31
N ASN A 38 -3.54 -3.66 16.91
CA ASN A 38 -4.80 -3.87 17.64
C ASN A 38 -5.44 -5.24 17.33
N GLN A 39 -5.30 -5.74 16.11
CA GLN A 39 -5.99 -6.96 15.64
C GLN A 39 -5.04 -7.87 14.83
N PRO A 40 -4.09 -8.57 15.49
CA PRO A 40 -3.15 -9.47 14.83
C PRO A 40 -3.84 -10.61 14.06
N GLN A 41 -5.04 -11.02 14.47
CA GLN A 41 -5.86 -12.00 13.74
C GLN A 41 -6.18 -11.55 12.31
N LEU A 42 -6.47 -10.26 12.08
CA LEU A 42 -6.71 -9.73 10.74
C LEU A 42 -5.45 -9.80 9.89
N VAL A 43 -4.27 -9.58 10.47
CA VAL A 43 -2.98 -9.66 9.78
C VAL A 43 -2.70 -11.08 9.31
N ALA A 44 -2.97 -12.07 10.16
CA ALA A 44 -2.84 -13.47 9.79
C ALA A 44 -3.79 -13.81 8.61
N GLY A 45 -5.06 -13.37 8.68
CA GLY A 45 -6.00 -13.54 7.57
C GLY A 45 -5.56 -12.85 6.27
N LEU A 46 -5.01 -11.64 6.38
CA LEU A 46 -4.45 -10.88 5.27
C LEU A 46 -3.27 -11.63 4.62
N LEU A 47 -2.34 -12.17 5.41
CA LEU A 47 -1.21 -12.96 4.92
C LEU A 47 -1.67 -14.23 4.22
N VAL A 48 -2.62 -14.97 4.81
CA VAL A 48 -3.17 -16.17 4.16
C VAL A 48 -3.86 -15.80 2.84
N GLY A 49 -4.65 -14.73 2.83
CA GLY A 49 -5.31 -14.24 1.62
C GLY A 49 -4.33 -13.79 0.53
N THR A 50 -3.25 -13.08 0.88
CA THR A 50 -2.23 -12.67 -0.11
C THR A 50 -1.45 -13.85 -0.65
N VAL A 51 -1.09 -14.83 0.19
CA VAL A 51 -0.44 -16.07 -0.26
C VAL A 51 -1.34 -16.86 -1.20
N LEU A 52 -2.63 -17.03 -0.86
CA LEU A 52 -3.60 -17.70 -1.72
C LEU A 52 -3.78 -16.95 -3.05
N GLY A 53 -3.91 -15.63 -3.02
CA GLY A 53 -4.01 -14.81 -4.23
C GLY A 53 -2.77 -14.94 -5.11
N VAL A 54 -1.58 -14.89 -4.52
CA VAL A 54 -0.31 -15.10 -5.24
C VAL A 54 -0.26 -16.51 -5.85
N ALA A 55 -0.61 -17.53 -5.08
CA ALA A 55 -0.58 -18.92 -5.53
C ALA A 55 -1.54 -19.19 -6.70
N LEU A 56 -2.74 -18.58 -6.67
CA LEU A 56 -3.76 -18.77 -7.71
C LEU A 56 -3.52 -17.92 -8.95
N PHE A 57 -3.13 -16.65 -8.77
CA PHE A 57 -3.00 -15.69 -9.86
C PHE A 57 -1.55 -15.49 -10.35
N ARG A 58 -0.59 -16.28 -9.84
CA ARG A 58 0.85 -16.16 -10.11
C ARG A 58 1.38 -14.74 -9.84
N GLY A 59 0.82 -14.09 -8.82
CA GLY A 59 1.15 -12.71 -8.45
C GLY A 59 2.46 -12.59 -7.68
N VAL A 60 2.77 -11.38 -7.19
CA VAL A 60 3.90 -11.11 -6.31
C VAL A 60 3.38 -10.72 -4.93
N PRO A 61 3.89 -11.30 -3.84
CA PRO A 61 3.47 -10.94 -2.49
C PRO A 61 3.87 -9.50 -2.18
N VAL A 62 2.88 -8.63 -2.11
CA VAL A 62 2.99 -7.29 -1.52
C VAL A 62 2.70 -7.43 -0.02
N GLY A 63 3.59 -6.88 0.81
CA GLY A 63 3.53 -7.05 2.26
C GLY A 63 2.18 -6.64 2.87
N PRO A 64 1.85 -7.17 4.06
CA PRO A 64 0.51 -7.03 4.64
C PRO A 64 0.15 -5.58 5.01
N LEU A 65 1.12 -4.67 5.08
CA LEU A 65 0.96 -3.29 5.55
C LEU A 65 -0.02 -2.49 4.68
N ILE A 66 0.14 -2.54 3.36
CA ILE A 66 -0.71 -1.79 2.43
C ILE A 66 -2.13 -2.37 2.45
N ALA A 67 -2.24 -3.69 2.47
CA ALA A 67 -3.51 -4.38 2.52
C ALA A 67 -4.24 -4.11 3.85
N ALA A 68 -3.54 -4.07 4.98
CA ALA A 68 -4.08 -3.63 6.27
C ALA A 68 -4.53 -2.17 6.24
N GLY A 69 -3.79 -1.29 5.56
CA GLY A 69 -4.17 0.11 5.35
C GLY A 69 -5.48 0.25 4.57
N LEU A 70 -5.71 -0.60 3.55
CA LEU A 70 -6.97 -0.65 2.81
C LEU A 70 -8.12 -1.21 3.65
N VAL A 71 -7.89 -2.31 4.38
CA VAL A 71 -8.88 -2.89 5.30
C VAL A 71 -9.26 -1.88 6.38
N SER A 72 -8.33 -1.03 6.84
CA SER A 72 -8.59 0.05 7.79
C SER A 72 -9.65 1.05 7.33
N LEU A 73 -9.72 1.32 6.03
CA LEU A 73 -10.74 2.21 5.48
C LEU A 73 -12.13 1.57 5.53
N ILE A 74 -12.21 0.26 5.39
CA ILE A 74 -13.47 -0.51 5.31
C ILE A 74 -14.00 -0.83 6.71
N VAL A 75 -13.13 -1.30 7.61
CA VAL A 75 -13.49 -1.70 8.98
C VAL A 75 -13.74 -0.49 9.88
N GLY A 76 -13.31 0.71 9.45
CA GLY A 76 -13.44 1.94 10.21
C GLY A 76 -12.37 2.06 11.30
N LYS A 77 -12.14 3.29 11.76
CA LYS A 77 -11.17 3.57 12.83
C LYS A 77 -11.74 3.03 14.15
N GLN A 78 -11.25 1.89 14.61
CA GLN A 78 -11.32 1.52 16.03
C GLN A 78 -10.11 2.11 16.73
#